data_AF-A0A3S1CXG7-F1
#
_entry.id   AF-A0A3S1CXG7-F1
#
_cell.length_a   1.000
_cell.length_b   1.000
_cell.length_c   1.000
_cell.angle_alpha   90.00
_cell.angle_beta   90.00
_cell.angle_gamma   90.00
#
_symmetry.space_group_name_H-M   'P 1'
#
loop_
_entity.id
_entity.type
_entity.pdbx_description
1 polymer ?
#
loop_
_entity_poly.entity_id
_entity_poly.type
_entity_poly.pdbx_seq_one_letter_code
_entity_poly.pdbx_strand_id
1 'polypeptide(L)'
;MIIKELNVVIETPKGSTEKYDFDPETRFFVLSKLLPAGMMFPYDFGFIPGTRGEDGDPLDVLVLSEFRSFPGCMMKCRLIGAIRATQKERGHDPVRNDRYIAVPFASRQYKEMDVAPDSLVRELEQFFITYNELQGRHFKPMGYIDAAPAYEQIRFIEK
;
A
#
# COMPACT_ATOMS: atom_id res chain seq x y z
N MET A 1 1.07 -16.15 -18.76
CA MET A 1 1.35 -14.93 -17.96
C MET A 1 1.88 -15.40 -16.61
N ILE A 2 3.06 -14.95 -16.17
CA ILE A 2 3.60 -15.34 -14.86
C ILE A 2 2.85 -14.54 -13.80
N ILE A 3 2.05 -15.22 -12.98
CA ILE A 3 1.33 -14.61 -11.86
C ILE A 3 2.37 -14.16 -10.82
N LYS A 4 2.31 -12.89 -10.43
CA LYS A 4 3.19 -12.28 -9.41
C LYS A 4 2.50 -12.34 -8.05
N GLU A 5 2.68 -13.44 -7.34
CA GLU A 5 2.12 -13.67 -6.01
C GLU A 5 2.88 -12.88 -4.94
N LEU A 6 2.14 -12.22 -4.05
CA LEU A 6 2.62 -11.54 -2.86
C LEU A 6 1.76 -11.96 -1.66
N ASN A 7 2.40 -12.17 -0.52
CA ASN A 7 1.67 -12.12 0.75
C ASN A 7 1.55 -10.65 1.15
N VAL A 8 0.39 -10.24 1.62
CA VAL A 8 0.15 -8.88 2.13
C VAL A 8 -0.47 -9.00 3.51
N VAL A 9 0.10 -8.31 4.50
CA VAL A 9 -0.47 -8.23 5.85
C VAL A 9 -1.18 -6.89 5.96
N ILE A 10 -2.49 -6.91 6.25
CA ILE A 10 -3.30 -5.69 6.37
C ILE A 10 -3.06 -5.03 7.72
N GLU A 11 -2.78 -3.73 7.70
CA GLU A 11 -2.72 -2.90 8.89
C GLU A 11 -4.01 -2.09 9.04
N THR A 12 -4.38 -1.34 8.00
CA THR A 12 -5.53 -0.44 8.03
C THR A 12 -6.61 -0.92 7.06
N PRO A 13 -7.73 -1.46 7.54
CA PRO A 13 -8.79 -1.94 6.66
C PRO A 13 -9.48 -0.83 5.89
N LYS A 14 -10.05 -1.18 4.74
CA LYS A 14 -10.91 -0.34 3.91
C LYS A 14 -11.97 0.35 4.75
N GLY A 15 -12.07 1.66 4.57
CA GLY A 15 -13.01 2.53 5.22
C GLY A 15 -12.74 2.83 6.70
N SER A 16 -11.54 2.52 7.20
CA SER A 16 -11.14 2.92 8.54
C SER A 16 -10.69 4.39 8.54
N THR A 17 -11.06 5.11 9.60
CA THR A 17 -10.50 6.43 9.94
C THR A 17 -9.34 6.27 10.93
N GLU A 18 -9.22 5.10 11.54
CA GLU A 18 -8.12 4.66 12.37
C GLU A 18 -7.00 4.10 11.50
N LYS A 19 -5.81 4.69 11.56
CA LYS A 19 -4.60 4.13 10.97
C LYS A 19 -3.92 3.25 12.02
N TYR A 20 -3.79 1.98 11.70
CA TYR A 20 -2.97 1.05 12.47
C TYR A 20 -1.63 0.84 11.78
N ASP A 21 -0.61 0.54 12.58
CA ASP A 21 0.73 0.14 12.14
C ASP A 21 1.13 -1.14 12.88
N PHE A 22 1.82 -2.05 12.21
CA PHE A 22 2.42 -3.20 12.85
C PHE A 22 3.72 -2.80 13.54
N ASP A 23 3.77 -3.00 14.86
CA ASP A 23 4.98 -2.80 15.64
C ASP A 23 5.81 -4.09 15.66
N PRO A 24 7.00 -4.13 15.03
CA PRO A 24 7.82 -5.34 14.98
C PRO A 24 8.42 -5.72 16.34
N GLU A 25 8.57 -4.78 17.28
CA GLU A 25 9.13 -5.07 18.60
C GLU A 25 8.11 -5.81 19.47
N THR A 26 6.89 -5.27 19.56
CA THR A 26 5.82 -5.85 20.39
C THR A 26 5.01 -6.94 19.68
N ARG A 27 5.09 -6.99 18.34
CA ARG A 27 4.31 -7.85 17.44
C ARG A 27 2.79 -7.62 17.52
N PHE A 28 2.39 -6.40 17.87
CA PHE A 28 0.99 -5.97 17.88
C PHE A 28 0.71 -4.97 16.76
N PHE A 29 -0.56 -4.91 16.36
CA PHE A 29 -1.06 -3.79 15.58
C PHE A 29 -1.44 -2.66 16.53
N VAL A 30 -0.81 -1.51 16.36
CA VAL A 30 -0.95 -0.35 17.23
C VAL A 30 -1.76 0.71 16.50
N LEU A 31 -2.73 1.31 17.19
CA LEU A 31 -3.39 2.50 16.70
C LEU A 31 -2.37 3.64 16.64
N SER A 32 -1.93 3.96 15.43
CA SER A 32 -0.91 4.96 15.17
C SER A 32 -1.52 6.35 15.13
N LYS A 33 -2.62 6.53 14.39
CA LYS A 33 -3.25 7.84 14.16
C LYS A 33 -4.75 7.75 13.92
N LEU A 34 -5.45 8.85 14.20
CA LEU A 34 -6.80 9.10 13.70
C LEU A 34 -6.72 10.05 12.51
N LEU A 35 -7.38 9.71 11.41
CA LEU A 35 -7.48 10.57 10.24
C LEU A 35 -8.43 11.75 10.50
N PRO A 36 -8.21 12.90 9.85
CA PRO A 36 -9.14 14.02 9.92
C PRO A 36 -10.55 13.65 9.47
N ALA A 37 -11.54 14.40 9.97
CA ALA A 37 -12.93 14.21 9.61
C ALA A 37 -13.14 14.24 8.08
N GLY A 38 -13.89 13.26 7.57
CA GLY A 38 -14.17 13.11 6.13
C GLY A 38 -13.12 12.31 5.36
N MET A 39 -12.00 11.91 5.99
CA MET A 39 -10.98 11.08 5.37
C MET A 39 -11.01 9.65 5.93
N MET A 40 -10.95 8.67 5.03
CA MET A 40 -10.87 7.23 5.34
C MET A 40 -10.01 6.54 4.30
N PHE A 41 -9.40 5.39 4.64
CA PHE A 41 -8.68 4.60 3.64
C PHE A 41 -9.64 4.01 2.60
N PRO A 42 -9.42 4.22 1.28
CA PRO A 42 -10.36 3.78 0.25
C PRO A 42 -10.33 2.26 0.02
N TYR A 43 -9.24 1.61 0.40
CA TYR A 43 -8.98 0.18 0.27
C TYR A 43 -8.23 -0.34 1.49
N ASP A 44 -8.14 -1.67 1.61
CA ASP A 44 -7.27 -2.28 2.63
C ASP A 44 -5.82 -1.86 2.34
N PHE A 45 -5.14 -1.37 3.37
CA PHE A 45 -3.77 -0.89 3.32
C PHE A 45 -2.91 -1.70 4.28
N GLY A 46 -1.72 -2.07 3.83
CA GLY A 46 -0.76 -2.79 4.65
C GLY A 46 0.55 -2.98 3.91
N PHE A 47 1.26 -4.06 4.19
CA PHE A 47 2.63 -4.22 3.73
C PHE A 47 2.98 -5.61 3.22
N ILE A 48 4.07 -5.70 2.45
CA ILE A 48 4.68 -6.96 2.01
C ILE A 48 5.68 -7.44 3.09
N PRO A 49 5.40 -8.54 3.82
CA PRO A 49 6.31 -9.03 4.84
C PRO A 49 7.63 -9.51 4.22
N GLY A 50 8.73 -9.30 4.93
CA GLY A 50 10.07 -9.69 4.48
C GLY A 50 10.65 -8.77 3.41
N THR A 51 10.14 -7.56 3.25
CA THR A 51 10.70 -6.52 2.36
C THR A 51 11.19 -5.33 3.18
N ARG A 52 11.99 -4.48 2.54
CA ARG A 52 12.44 -3.21 3.12
C ARG A 52 12.48 -2.13 2.05
N GLY A 53 11.74 -1.05 2.27
CA GLY A 53 11.78 0.19 1.51
C GLY A 53 12.98 1.05 1.88
N GLU A 54 13.17 2.14 1.13
CA GLU A 54 14.24 3.11 1.38
C GLU A 54 14.00 3.95 2.64
N ASP A 55 12.75 4.06 3.08
CA ASP A 55 12.35 4.65 4.35
C ASP A 55 12.63 3.72 5.55
N GLY A 56 13.00 2.47 5.29
CA GLY A 56 13.36 1.48 6.31
C GLY A 56 12.20 0.57 6.70
N ASP A 57 10.97 0.89 6.31
CA ASP A 57 9.76 0.13 6.59
C ASP A 57 9.49 -0.91 5.50
N PRO A 58 8.67 -1.95 5.74
CA PRO A 58 8.23 -2.86 4.69
C PRO A 58 7.47 -2.12 3.57
N LEU A 59 7.49 -2.67 2.34
CA LEU A 59 6.86 -2.02 1.19
C LEU A 59 5.33 -1.96 1.32
N ASP A 60 4.76 -0.77 1.10
CA ASP A 60 3.33 -0.48 1.20
C ASP A 60 2.50 -1.07 0.04
N VAL A 61 1.32 -1.62 0.37
CA VAL A 61 0.38 -2.21 -0.59
C VAL A 61 -1.05 -1.78 -0.31
N LEU A 62 -1.78 -1.40 -1.37
CA LEU A 62 -3.24 -1.35 -1.38
C LEU A 62 -3.81 -2.64 -1.97
N VAL A 63 -4.80 -3.20 -1.29
CA VAL A 63 -5.50 -4.41 -1.73
C VAL A 63 -6.91 -4.06 -2.19
N LEU A 64 -7.16 -4.21 -3.49
CA LEU A 64 -8.48 -3.99 -4.10
C LEU A 64 -9.34 -5.25 -3.91
N SER A 65 -10.45 -5.11 -3.18
CA SER A 65 -11.36 -6.22 -2.91
C SER A 65 -12.81 -5.75 -2.71
N GLU A 66 -13.74 -6.69 -2.85
CA GLU A 66 -15.19 -6.49 -2.65
C GLU A 66 -15.60 -6.42 -1.16
N PHE A 67 -14.66 -6.59 -0.22
CA PHE A 67 -14.92 -6.66 1.21
C PHE A 67 -14.03 -5.70 2.01
N ARG A 68 -14.31 -5.59 3.31
CA ARG A 68 -13.44 -4.94 4.31
C ARG A 68 -12.81 -6.04 5.15
N SER A 69 -11.49 -6.04 5.29
CA SER A 69 -10.79 -7.01 6.14
C SER A 69 -10.61 -6.49 7.58
N PHE A 70 -9.57 -6.95 8.26
CA PHE A 70 -9.24 -6.63 9.64
C PHE A 70 -7.71 -6.54 9.83
N PRO A 71 -7.20 -5.76 10.80
CA PRO A 71 -5.76 -5.67 11.07
C PRO A 71 -5.17 -7.04 11.41
N GLY A 72 -4.02 -7.36 10.82
CA GLY A 72 -3.36 -8.67 10.95
C GLY A 72 -3.87 -9.76 10.02
N CYS A 73 -4.87 -9.47 9.17
CA CYS A 73 -5.25 -10.39 8.10
C CYS A 73 -4.11 -10.51 7.09
N MET A 74 -3.61 -11.73 6.85
CA MET A 74 -2.69 -12.00 5.76
C MET A 74 -3.45 -12.52 4.54
N MET A 75 -3.25 -11.88 3.40
CA MET A 75 -3.86 -12.26 2.13
C MET A 75 -2.80 -12.68 1.12
N LYS A 76 -3.11 -13.73 0.36
CA LYS A 76 -2.39 -14.03 -0.88
C LYS A 76 -2.97 -13.19 -2.00
N CYS A 77 -2.12 -12.36 -2.59
CA CYS A 77 -2.53 -11.40 -3.60
C CYS A 77 -1.72 -11.55 -4.89
N ARG A 78 -2.36 -11.21 -6.00
CA ARG A 78 -1.72 -11.00 -7.30
C ARG A 78 -1.40 -9.51 -7.42
N LEU A 79 -0.13 -9.19 -7.66
CA LEU A 79 0.29 -7.82 -7.95
C LEU A 79 -0.25 -7.38 -9.31
N ILE A 80 -0.84 -6.19 -9.39
CA ILE A 80 -1.35 -5.61 -10.64
C ILE A 80 -0.58 -4.37 -11.10
N GLY A 81 0.15 -3.71 -10.18
CA GLY A 81 1.05 -2.63 -10.51
C GLY A 81 1.51 -1.84 -9.29
N ALA A 82 2.10 -0.68 -9.51
CA ALA A 82 2.51 0.23 -8.45
C ALA A 82 2.45 1.69 -8.88
N ILE A 83 2.05 2.56 -7.97
CA ILE A 83 2.24 4.01 -8.09
C ILE A 83 3.64 4.32 -7.61
N ARG A 84 4.48 4.79 -8.51
CA ARG A 84 5.84 5.22 -8.18
C ARG A 84 5.78 6.56 -7.47
N ALA A 85 6.51 6.74 -6.37
CA ALA A 85 6.52 8.02 -5.68
C ALA A 85 7.77 8.27 -4.85
N THR A 86 8.03 9.54 -4.57
CA THR A 86 8.94 9.94 -3.50
C THR A 86 8.17 10.59 -2.36
N GLN A 87 8.61 10.31 -1.14
CA GLN A 87 8.12 10.95 0.06
C GLN A 87 9.23 11.78 0.67
N LYS A 88 8.92 13.01 1.07
CA LYS A 88 9.85 13.91 1.75
C LYS A 88 9.28 14.30 3.10
N GLU A 89 10.04 14.03 4.16
CA GLU A 89 9.78 14.56 5.49
C GLU A 89 10.49 15.90 5.69
N ARG A 90 9.95 16.73 6.59
CA ARG A 90 10.50 18.07 6.81
C ARG A 90 11.94 17.97 7.35
N GLY A 91 12.88 18.55 6.61
CA GLY A 91 14.30 18.54 6.98
C GLY A 91 15.08 17.31 6.52
N HIS A 92 14.44 16.38 5.79
CA HIS A 92 15.07 15.20 5.21
C HIS A 92 15.06 15.25 3.68
N ASP A 93 15.96 14.50 3.06
CA ASP A 93 15.94 14.28 1.62
C ASP A 93 14.75 13.40 1.19
N PRO A 94 14.21 13.58 -0.03
CA PRO A 94 13.18 12.69 -0.54
C PRO A 94 13.70 11.25 -0.66
N VAL A 95 12.91 10.30 -0.19
CA VAL A 95 13.18 8.85 -0.32
C VAL A 95 12.14 8.20 -1.22
N ARG A 96 12.50 7.08 -1.85
CA ARG A 96 11.55 6.28 -2.62
C ARG A 96 10.50 5.66 -1.69
N ASN A 97 9.22 5.88 -1.97
CA ASN A 97 8.15 5.26 -1.21
C ASN A 97 6.96 4.94 -2.12
N ASP A 98 7.05 3.80 -2.80
CA ASP A 98 6.07 3.37 -3.78
C ASP A 98 4.82 2.80 -3.12
N ARG A 99 3.69 2.84 -3.83
CA ARG A 99 2.42 2.24 -3.37
C ARG A 99 2.06 1.11 -4.32
N TYR A 100 2.33 -0.12 -3.90
CA TYR A 100 1.98 -1.30 -4.68
C TYR A 100 0.46 -1.51 -4.66
N ILE A 101 -0.09 -2.08 -5.73
CA ILE A 101 -1.52 -2.35 -5.86
C ILE A 101 -1.68 -3.82 -6.18
N ALA A 102 -2.50 -4.52 -5.40
CA ALA A 102 -2.72 -5.94 -5.53
C ALA A 102 -4.20 -6.31 -5.39
N VAL A 103 -4.55 -7.49 -5.88
CA VAL A 103 -5.89 -8.07 -5.78
C VAL A 103 -5.77 -9.43 -5.07
N PRO A 104 -6.59 -9.76 -4.07
CA PRO A 104 -6.52 -11.07 -3.42
C PRO A 104 -6.97 -12.16 -4.40
N PHE A 105 -6.30 -13.33 -4.41
CA PHE A 105 -6.68 -14.45 -5.28
C PHE A 105 -8.12 -14.93 -5.04
N ALA A 106 -8.64 -14.72 -3.84
CA ALA A 106 -10.01 -15.05 -3.46
C ALA A 106 -11.06 -14.09 -4.03
N SER A 107 -10.66 -12.94 -4.59
CA SER A 107 -11.61 -11.98 -5.14
C SER A 107 -12.39 -12.58 -6.31
N ARG A 108 -13.71 -12.48 -6.22
CA ARG A 108 -14.63 -12.87 -7.29
C ARG A 108 -14.89 -11.71 -8.23
N GLN A 109 -14.95 -10.49 -7.69
CA GLN A 109 -15.24 -9.29 -8.45
C GLN A 109 -14.04 -8.80 -9.28
N TYR A 110 -12.84 -8.90 -8.74
CA TYR A 110 -11.60 -8.39 -9.36
C TYR A 110 -10.74 -9.49 -9.98
N LYS A 111 -11.29 -10.70 -10.16
CA LYS A 111 -10.55 -11.89 -10.62
C LYS A 111 -9.72 -11.64 -11.89
N GLU A 112 -10.32 -10.97 -12.88
CA GLU A 112 -9.73 -10.69 -14.20
C GLU A 112 -9.06 -9.30 -14.27
N MET A 113 -8.96 -8.57 -13.15
CA MET A 113 -8.28 -7.27 -13.11
C MET A 113 -6.77 -7.48 -13.04
N ASP A 114 -6.06 -7.20 -14.13
CA ASP A 114 -4.59 -7.30 -14.20
C ASP A 114 -3.88 -5.94 -14.18
N VAL A 115 -4.64 -4.84 -14.33
CA VAL A 115 -4.13 -3.47 -14.34
C VAL A 115 -5.14 -2.57 -13.64
N ALA A 116 -4.66 -1.59 -12.87
CA ALA A 116 -5.52 -0.58 -12.27
C ALA A 116 -5.97 0.43 -13.34
N PRO A 117 -7.26 0.76 -13.47
CA PRO A 117 -7.72 1.80 -14.40
C PRO A 117 -7.11 3.17 -14.08
N ASP A 118 -6.80 3.97 -15.09
CA ASP A 118 -6.21 5.32 -14.93
C ASP A 118 -7.01 6.25 -14.02
N SER A 119 -8.34 6.09 -13.97
CA SER A 119 -9.19 6.86 -13.06
C SER A 119 -8.91 6.49 -11.60
N LEU A 120 -8.81 5.18 -11.30
CA LEU A 120 -8.48 4.68 -9.98
C LEU A 120 -7.08 5.11 -9.55
N VAL A 121 -6.10 5.01 -10.47
CA VAL A 121 -4.72 5.47 -10.20
C VAL A 121 -4.71 6.93 -9.78
N ARG A 122 -5.41 7.81 -10.53
CA ARG A 122 -5.49 9.25 -10.21
C ARG A 122 -6.15 9.51 -8.86
N GLU A 123 -7.21 8.79 -8.52
CA GLU A 123 -7.87 8.90 -7.22
C GLU A 123 -6.93 8.47 -6.07
N LEU A 124 -6.18 7.38 -6.24
CA LEU A 124 -5.21 6.91 -5.25
C LEU A 124 -4.02 7.87 -5.10
N GLU A 125 -3.49 8.41 -6.20
CA GLU A 125 -2.44 9.43 -6.17
C GLU A 125 -2.90 10.65 -5.36
N GLN A 126 -4.11 11.16 -5.65
CA GLN A 126 -4.67 12.31 -4.93
C GLN A 126 -4.89 11.99 -3.44
N PHE A 127 -5.37 10.78 -3.12
CA PHE A 127 -5.50 10.32 -1.74
C PHE A 127 -4.16 10.38 -1.00
N PHE A 128 -3.08 9.83 -1.59
CA PHE A 128 -1.76 9.81 -0.93
C PHE A 128 -1.08 11.17 -0.85
N ILE A 129 -1.31 12.06 -1.83
CA ILE A 129 -0.88 13.46 -1.76
C ILE A 129 -1.53 14.13 -0.55
N THR A 130 -2.87 14.15 -0.50
CA THR A 130 -3.61 14.82 0.57
C THR A 130 -3.34 14.17 1.93
N TYR A 131 -3.26 12.84 2.00
CA TYR A 131 -2.90 12.12 3.21
C TYR A 131 -1.57 12.61 3.77
N ASN A 132 -0.52 12.64 2.94
CA ASN A 132 0.81 13.02 3.40
C ASN A 132 0.92 14.51 3.74
N GLU A 133 0.27 15.39 2.98
CA GLU A 133 0.21 16.83 3.29
C GLU A 133 -0.39 17.07 4.68
N LEU A 134 -1.48 16.38 5.02
CA LEU A 134 -2.10 16.43 6.34
C LEU A 134 -1.20 15.87 7.45
N GLN A 135 -0.23 15.03 7.11
CA GLN A 135 0.81 14.53 8.03
C GLN A 135 2.06 15.43 8.07
N GLY A 136 2.05 16.59 7.39
CA GLY A 136 3.21 17.48 7.30
C GLY A 136 4.34 16.93 6.44
N ARG A 137 4.04 15.98 5.55
CA ARG A 137 4.95 15.34 4.60
C ARG A 137 4.57 15.71 3.17
N HIS A 138 5.50 15.54 2.24
CA HIS A 138 5.23 15.76 0.81
C HIS A 138 5.34 14.44 0.06
N PHE A 139 4.27 14.02 -0.60
CA PHE A 139 4.23 12.82 -1.44
C PHE A 139 4.13 13.23 -2.91
N LYS A 140 5.07 12.78 -3.74
CA LYS A 140 5.14 13.14 -5.16
C LYS A 140 5.01 11.90 -6.03
N PRO A 141 3.86 11.67 -6.66
CA PRO A 141 3.73 10.63 -7.68
C PRO A 141 4.66 10.86 -8.87
N MET A 142 5.16 9.75 -9.41
CA MET A 142 6.10 9.65 -10.55
C MET A 142 5.53 8.74 -11.66
N GLY A 143 4.23 8.48 -11.62
CA GLY A 143 3.49 7.66 -12.56
C GLY A 143 3.31 6.21 -12.12
N TYR A 144 2.35 5.55 -12.75
CA TYR A 144 2.04 4.13 -12.55
C TYR A 144 2.91 3.23 -13.41
N ILE A 145 3.21 2.04 -12.89
CA ILE A 145 3.87 0.95 -13.63
C ILE A 145 3.09 -0.36 -13.45
N ASP A 146 3.09 -1.19 -14.48
CA ASP A 146 2.40 -2.49 -14.48
C ASP A 146 3.07 -3.51 -13.56
N ALA A 147 2.38 -4.62 -13.32
CA ALA A 147 2.78 -5.68 -12.40
C ALA A 147 4.22 -6.21 -12.62
N ALA A 148 4.65 -6.40 -13.87
CA ALA A 148 5.98 -6.97 -14.16
C ALA A 148 7.14 -6.06 -13.69
N PRO A 149 7.25 -4.80 -14.17
CA PRO A 149 8.29 -3.89 -13.68
C PRO A 149 8.13 -3.52 -12.20
N ALA A 150 6.90 -3.51 -11.67
CA ALA A 150 6.67 -3.31 -10.23
C ALA A 150 7.28 -4.47 -9.42
N TYR A 151 7.04 -5.71 -9.83
CA TYR A 151 7.58 -6.88 -9.14
C TYR A 151 9.11 -6.90 -9.14
N GLU A 152 9.74 -6.44 -10.22
CA GLU A 152 11.20 -6.33 -10.33
C GLU A 152 11.82 -5.31 -9.37
N GLN A 153 11.03 -4.42 -8.76
CA GLN A 153 11.49 -3.46 -7.74
C GLN A 153 11.40 -4.03 -6.32
N ILE A 154 10.64 -5.11 -6.12
CA ILE A 154 10.50 -5.74 -4.81
C ILE A 154 11.80 -6.47 -4.46
N ARG A 155 12.38 -6.14 -3.31
CA ARG A 155 13.55 -6.83 -2.74
C ARG A 155 13.12 -7.47 -1.44
N PHE A 156 13.17 -8.80 -1.42
CA PHE A 156 12.98 -9.56 -0.18
C PHE A 156 14.31 -9.63 0.56
N ILE A 157 14.28 -9.38 1.86
CA ILE A 157 15.43 -9.58 2.73
C ILE A 157 15.63 -11.09 2.87
N GLU A 158 16.85 -11.57 2.62
CA GLU A 158 17.20 -12.98 2.88
C GLU A 158 17.01 -13.30 4.38
N LYS A 159 16.49 -14.49 4.68
CA LYS A 159 16.19 -14.94 6.03
C LYS A 159 17.45 -15.20 6.85
#